data_AF-A0A371GK24-F1
#
_entry.id   AF-A0A371GK24-F1
#
_cell.length_a   1.000
_cell.length_b   1.000
_cell.length_c   1.000
_cell.angle_alpha   90.00
_cell.angle_beta   90.00
_cell.angle_gamma   90.00
#
_symmetry.space_group_name_H-M   'P 1'
#
loop_
_entity.id
_entity.type
_entity.pdbx_description
1 polymer ?
#
loop_
_entity_poly.entity_id
_entity_poly.type
_entity_poly.pdbx_seq_one_letter_code
_entity_poly.pdbx_strand_id
1 'polypeptide(L)'
;MPPFLCIKTYWRKKPDRKAAAQMTKSDHLGCFEERISKKSGLTLIKNRHDKLVPTRIQNNWRVCINYRKLNQATRKDHFPLPFNDQVLERLAEKSHYCFLNGFFGYMQIHIAPIDQHKTTFTCPFSTFAYTWMSFGLCNTSSTFQRCMINNFLDLLKDCMEVFMDDFTAKLRTSQPIKSISA
;
A
#
# COMPACT_ATOMS: atom_id res chain seq x y z
N MET A 1 -4.76 23.22 3.88
CA MET A 1 -6.18 23.19 3.49
C MET A 1 -6.52 21.76 3.06
N PRO A 2 -7.41 21.04 3.76
CA PRO A 2 -7.66 19.62 3.51
C PRO A 2 -8.73 19.42 2.43
N PRO A 3 -8.64 18.32 1.66
CA PRO A 3 -9.47 17.16 2.03
C PRO A 3 -8.73 15.83 1.74
N PHE A 4 -8.12 15.24 2.76
CA PHE A 4 -7.56 13.88 2.66
C PHE A 4 -8.26 12.96 3.66
N LEU A 5 -9.56 12.75 3.44
CA LEU A 5 -10.30 11.66 4.07
C LEU A 5 -10.96 10.83 2.96
N CYS A 6 -10.30 9.77 2.53
CA CYS A 6 -10.95 8.71 1.75
C CYS A 6 -11.14 7.49 2.67
N ILE A 7 -12.03 7.62 3.65
CA ILE A 7 -12.66 6.44 4.24
C ILE A 7 -13.67 5.96 3.20
N LYS A 8 -13.32 4.92 2.44
CA LYS A 8 -14.31 4.18 1.65
C LYS A 8 -14.37 2.75 2.17
N THR A 9 -15.37 2.51 3.02
CA THR A 9 -16.02 1.19 3.12
C THR A 9 -16.49 0.77 1.74
N TYR A 10 -16.00 -0.34 1.21
CA TYR A 10 -16.47 -0.87 -0.08
C TYR A 10 -17.08 -2.26 0.08
N TRP A 11 -18.41 -2.32 -0.02
CA TRP A 11 -19.04 -3.22 -0.98
C TRP A 11 -19.51 -2.38 -2.18
N ARG A 12 -19.17 -2.87 -3.38
CA ARG A 12 -19.82 -2.69 -4.69
C ARG A 12 -19.23 -1.71 -5.73
N LYS A 13 -19.22 -2.29 -6.95
CA LYS A 13 -19.02 -1.81 -8.33
C LYS A 13 -17.63 -1.31 -8.75
N LYS A 14 -17.05 -2.03 -9.72
CA LYS A 14 -15.86 -1.63 -10.50
C LYS A 14 -16.04 -0.19 -11.00
N PRO A 15 -15.08 0.71 -10.75
CA PRO A 15 -15.03 1.97 -11.47
C PRO A 15 -14.44 1.73 -12.86
N ASP A 16 -15.05 2.40 -13.83
CA ASP A 16 -14.62 2.46 -15.22
C ASP A 16 -13.17 2.94 -15.38
N ARG A 17 -12.55 2.47 -16.46
CA ARG A 17 -11.23 2.88 -16.93
C ARG A 17 -11.17 4.41 -17.02
N LYS A 18 -10.44 5.04 -16.09
CA LYS A 18 -9.57 6.23 -16.25
C LYS A 18 -9.25 6.83 -14.86
N ALA A 19 -8.35 6.19 -14.12
CA ALA A 19 -7.47 6.93 -13.21
C ALA A 19 -6.16 7.10 -13.99
N ALA A 20 -6.04 8.19 -14.72
CA ALA A 20 -4.79 8.54 -15.37
C ALA A 20 -3.78 8.88 -14.26
N ALA A 21 -2.81 8.00 -14.01
CA ALA A 21 -1.58 8.43 -13.40
C ALA A 21 -1.00 9.52 -14.31
N GLN A 22 -0.78 10.72 -13.81
CA GLN A 22 -0.16 11.80 -14.57
C GLN A 22 1.30 11.41 -14.82
N MET A 23 1.61 11.07 -16.07
CA MET A 23 2.90 10.53 -16.51
C MET A 23 3.54 11.50 -17.52
N THR A 24 4.83 11.84 -17.34
CA THR A 24 5.58 12.74 -18.22
C THR A 24 6.65 11.98 -19.01
N LYS A 25 6.97 12.38 -20.25
CA LYS A 25 8.04 11.75 -21.06
C LYS A 25 9.43 12.10 -20.49
N SER A 26 10.40 11.19 -20.61
CA SER A 26 11.79 11.39 -20.14
C SER A 26 12.81 10.61 -20.96
N ASP A 27 14.08 11.04 -20.95
CA ASP A 27 15.10 10.64 -21.94
C ASP A 27 16.31 9.81 -21.43
N HIS A 28 16.45 9.47 -20.14
CA HIS A 28 17.65 8.73 -19.67
C HIS A 28 17.43 7.64 -18.58
N LEU A 29 18.39 6.69 -18.57
CA LEU A 29 18.52 5.43 -17.78
C LEU A 29 17.19 4.81 -17.30
N GLY A 30 16.48 4.16 -18.22
CA GLY A 30 15.13 3.63 -17.97
C GLY A 30 15.11 2.41 -17.05
N CYS A 31 14.31 2.49 -15.99
CA CYS A 31 13.72 1.30 -15.39
C CYS A 31 12.81 0.61 -16.41
N PHE A 32 12.57 -0.69 -16.30
CA PHE A 32 11.71 -1.40 -17.26
C PHE A 32 10.41 -1.84 -16.61
N GLU A 33 9.36 -1.88 -17.43
CA GLU A 33 8.07 -2.44 -17.05
C GLU A 33 8.16 -3.98 -16.96
N GLU A 34 7.82 -4.55 -15.81
CA GLU A 34 7.70 -5.98 -15.57
C GLU A 34 6.23 -6.36 -15.31
N ARG A 35 5.77 -7.46 -15.91
CA ARG A 35 4.46 -8.04 -15.59
C ARG A 35 4.59 -9.07 -14.47
N ILE A 36 3.96 -8.79 -13.34
CA ILE A 36 3.93 -9.68 -12.18
C ILE A 36 2.54 -10.31 -12.07
N SER A 37 2.47 -11.64 -12.02
CA SER A 37 1.19 -12.33 -11.83
C SER A 37 0.64 -12.09 -10.41
N LYS A 38 -0.64 -11.72 -10.31
CA LYS A 38 -1.37 -11.68 -9.05
C LYS A 38 -1.51 -13.12 -8.56
N LYS A 39 -0.73 -13.40 -7.53
CA LYS A 39 -0.89 -14.59 -6.69
C LYS A 39 -2.22 -14.45 -5.92
N SER A 40 -3.31 -15.01 -6.44
CA SER A 40 -4.55 -15.20 -5.66
C SER A 40 -4.37 -16.32 -4.62
N GLY A 41 -5.33 -16.40 -3.69
CA GLY A 41 -5.36 -17.40 -2.62
C GLY A 41 -5.16 -18.82 -3.12
N LEU A 42 -4.59 -19.66 -2.26
CA LEU A 42 -4.44 -21.09 -2.49
C LEU A 42 -5.83 -21.73 -2.54
N THR A 43 -6.10 -22.50 -3.59
CA THR A 43 -7.34 -23.28 -3.70
C THR A 43 -6.96 -24.76 -3.69
N LEU A 44 -7.63 -25.56 -2.85
CA LEU A 44 -7.44 -27.01 -2.87
C LEU A 44 -8.27 -27.57 -4.01
N ILE A 45 -7.60 -28.14 -5.01
CA ILE A 45 -8.25 -28.80 -6.16
C ILE A 45 -8.06 -30.30 -5.99
N LYS A 46 -9.13 -31.08 -6.08
CA LYS A 46 -9.02 -32.54 -6.12
C LYS A 46 -8.45 -32.98 -7.47
N ASN A 47 -7.36 -33.76 -7.43
CA ASN A 47 -6.83 -34.43 -8.61
C ASN A 47 -7.69 -35.67 -8.95
N ARG A 48 -7.44 -36.29 -10.11
CA ARG A 48 -8.07 -37.54 -10.61
C ARG A 48 -7.94 -38.75 -9.65
N HIS A 49 -7.08 -38.64 -8.65
CA HIS A 49 -6.87 -39.64 -7.60
C HIS A 49 -7.47 -39.22 -6.25
N ASP A 50 -8.44 -38.28 -6.25
CA ASP A 50 -9.09 -37.69 -5.06
C ASP A 50 -8.16 -37.00 -4.05
N LYS A 51 -6.88 -36.86 -4.36
CA LYS A 51 -5.92 -36.12 -3.54
C LYS A 51 -6.14 -34.61 -3.69
N LEU A 52 -6.28 -33.90 -2.57
CA LEU A 52 -6.34 -32.44 -2.53
C LEU A 52 -4.96 -31.86 -2.81
N VAL A 53 -4.80 -31.23 -3.96
CA VAL A 53 -3.56 -30.54 -4.35
C VAL A 53 -3.76 -29.04 -4.17
N PRO A 54 -2.92 -28.36 -3.37
CA PRO A 54 -2.94 -26.92 -3.28
C PRO A 54 -2.50 -26.32 -4.62
N THR A 55 -3.46 -25.77 -5.35
CA THR A 55 -3.22 -25.14 -6.65
C THR A 55 -3.35 -23.63 -6.52
N ARG A 56 -2.42 -22.93 -7.17
CA ARG A 56 -2.42 -21.48 -7.18
C ARG A 56 -3.05 -20.97 -8.46
N ILE A 57 -4.25 -20.41 -8.36
CA ILE A 57 -4.91 -19.82 -9.51
C ILE A 57 -4.31 -18.44 -9.77
N GLN A 58 -3.82 -18.19 -10.99
CA GLN A 58 -3.30 -16.89 -11.41
C GLN A 58 -4.40 -16.11 -12.11
N ASN A 59 -5.14 -15.27 -11.38
CA ASN A 59 -6.35 -14.64 -11.92
C ASN A 59 -6.11 -13.29 -12.62
N ASN A 60 -4.93 -12.68 -12.47
CA ASN A 60 -4.69 -11.34 -13.01
C ASN A 60 -3.19 -10.98 -13.09
N TRP A 61 -2.85 -9.95 -13.85
CA TRP A 61 -1.49 -9.38 -13.89
C TRP A 61 -1.44 -8.01 -13.21
N ARG A 62 -0.27 -7.64 -12.68
CA ARG A 62 0.08 -6.29 -12.21
C ARG A 62 1.27 -5.82 -13.01
N VAL A 63 1.23 -4.56 -13.41
CA VAL A 63 2.41 -3.87 -13.93
C VAL A 63 3.25 -3.41 -12.75
N CYS A 64 4.53 -3.74 -12.74
CA CYS A 64 5.48 -3.33 -11.73
C CYS A 64 6.74 -2.78 -12.42
N ILE A 65 7.28 -1.70 -11.91
CA ILE A 65 8.51 -1.13 -12.47
C ILE A 65 9.71 -1.69 -11.73
N ASN A 66 10.73 -2.13 -12.49
CA ASN A 66 11.95 -2.67 -11.90
C ASN A 66 12.90 -1.55 -11.45
N TYR A 67 12.75 -1.11 -10.20
CA TYR A 67 13.62 -0.11 -9.57
C TYR A 67 14.88 -0.68 -8.91
N ARG A 68 15.26 -1.95 -9.14
CA ARG A 68 16.41 -2.56 -8.41
C ARG A 68 17.70 -1.74 -8.53
N LYS A 69 18.05 -1.31 -9.75
CA LYS A 69 19.24 -0.50 -10.00
C LYS A 69 19.12 0.88 -9.33
N LEU A 70 17.96 1.52 -9.47
CA LEU A 70 17.69 2.82 -8.84
C LEU A 70 17.80 2.74 -7.31
N ASN A 71 17.23 1.70 -6.71
CA ASN A 71 17.25 1.49 -5.26
C ASN A 71 18.66 1.21 -4.72
N GLN A 72 19.55 0.60 -5.51
CA GLN A 72 20.95 0.41 -5.13
C GLN A 72 21.72 1.72 -5.13
N ALA A 73 21.42 2.62 -6.07
CA ALA A 73 22.04 3.95 -6.16
C ALA A 73 21.42 4.98 -5.19
N THR A 74 20.24 4.69 -4.63
CA THR A 74 19.52 5.60 -3.75
C THR A 74 19.96 5.40 -2.29
N ARG A 75 20.21 6.51 -1.58
CA ARG A 75 20.45 6.45 -0.13
C ARG A 75 19.19 5.97 0.59
N LYS A 76 19.31 4.87 1.34
CA LYS A 76 18.21 4.33 2.13
C LYS A 76 17.91 5.24 3.32
N ASP A 77 16.63 5.46 3.55
CA ASP A 77 16.14 6.24 4.67
C ASP A 77 16.05 5.38 5.93
N HIS A 78 16.81 5.75 6.98
CA HIS A 78 16.82 5.06 8.27
C HIS A 78 15.67 5.52 9.18
N PHE A 79 14.45 5.54 8.65
CA PHE A 79 13.28 5.85 9.45
C PHE A 79 12.87 4.62 10.28
N PRO A 80 12.62 4.76 11.60
CA PRO A 80 12.21 3.65 12.43
C PRO A 80 10.77 3.25 12.10
N LEU A 81 10.63 2.23 11.26
CA LEU A 81 9.34 1.58 11.01
C LEU A 81 8.97 0.73 12.25
N PRO A 82 7.71 0.78 12.72
CA PRO A 82 7.26 -0.01 13.86
C PRO A 82 7.30 -1.49 13.49
N PHE A 83 7.71 -2.32 14.44
CA PHE A 83 7.69 -3.78 14.25
C PHE A 83 6.25 -4.28 14.26
N ASN A 84 5.98 -5.32 13.46
CA ASN A 84 4.68 -5.99 13.43
C ASN A 84 4.20 -6.37 14.84
N ASP A 85 5.09 -7.00 15.62
CA ASP A 85 4.75 -7.49 16.96
C ASP A 85 4.32 -6.35 17.89
N GLN A 86 4.98 -5.19 17.79
CA GLN A 86 4.63 -4.02 18.60
C GLN A 86 3.25 -3.45 18.25
N VAL A 87 2.88 -3.46 16.96
CA VAL A 87 1.54 -3.02 16.53
C VAL A 87 0.49 -4.03 16.99
N LEU A 88 0.79 -5.32 16.88
CA LEU A 88 -0.11 -6.40 17.31
C LEU A 88 -0.35 -6.38 18.82
N GLU A 89 0.67 -6.20 19.64
CA GLU A 89 0.52 -6.07 21.11
C GLU A 89 -0.42 -4.92 21.47
N ARG A 90 -0.22 -3.73 20.87
CA ARG A 90 -1.09 -2.57 21.13
C ARG A 90 -2.50 -2.73 20.59
N LEU A 91 -2.72 -3.62 19.62
CA LEU A 91 -4.04 -3.97 19.12
C LEU A 91 -4.72 -5.02 20.00
N ALA A 92 -3.97 -5.95 20.58
CA ALA A 92 -4.49 -6.98 21.49
C ALA A 92 -5.15 -6.36 22.73
N GLU A 93 -4.69 -5.18 23.17
CA GLU A 93 -5.30 -4.42 24.27
C GLU A 93 -6.65 -3.74 23.92
N LYS A 94 -7.11 -3.81 22.67
CA LYS A 94 -8.33 -3.13 22.21
C LYS A 94 -9.46 -4.11 21.95
N SER A 95 -10.65 -3.77 22.43
CA SER A 95 -11.87 -4.58 22.22
C SER A 95 -12.37 -4.54 20.77
N HIS A 96 -12.15 -3.43 20.06
CA HIS A 96 -12.61 -3.24 18.69
C HIS A 96 -11.57 -2.48 17.87
N TYR A 97 -11.26 -3.02 16.69
CA TYR A 97 -10.39 -2.39 15.72
C TYR A 97 -10.94 -2.60 14.30
N CYS A 98 -10.59 -1.71 13.38
CA CYS A 98 -10.93 -1.79 11.97
C CYS A 98 -9.66 -1.65 11.12
N PHE A 99 -9.43 -2.60 10.21
CA PHE A 99 -8.37 -2.52 9.21
C PHE A 99 -8.85 -1.74 7.98
N LEU A 100 -8.08 -0.73 7.61
CA LEU A 100 -8.26 0.09 6.42
C LEU A 100 -7.05 -0.15 5.51
N ASN A 101 -7.32 -0.66 4.32
CA ASN A 101 -6.28 -0.97 3.36
C ASN A 101 -5.82 0.30 2.63
N GLY A 102 -4.56 0.68 2.77
CA GLY A 102 -3.95 1.81 2.07
C GLY A 102 -3.26 1.44 0.77
N PHE A 103 -3.74 0.43 0.03
CA PHE A 103 -3.17 0.01 -1.27
C PHE A 103 -2.94 1.15 -2.28
N PHE A 104 -3.68 2.26 -2.20
CA PHE A 104 -3.45 3.45 -3.05
C PHE A 104 -2.83 4.63 -2.29
N GLY A 105 -2.40 4.42 -1.04
CA GLY A 105 -1.86 5.45 -0.17
C GLY A 105 -0.59 6.07 -0.71
N TYR A 106 0.34 5.25 -1.23
CA TYR A 106 1.58 5.77 -1.83
C TYR A 106 1.33 6.68 -3.04
N MET A 107 0.33 6.36 -3.86
CA MET A 107 0.02 7.14 -5.07
C MET A 107 -0.63 8.50 -4.76
N GLN A 108 -0.81 8.85 -3.47
CA GLN A 108 -1.29 10.15 -3.01
C GLN A 108 -0.15 11.08 -2.56
N ILE A 109 1.10 10.62 -2.55
CA ILE A 109 2.25 11.47 -2.15
C ILE A 109 3.06 11.82 -3.40
N HIS A 110 3.24 13.11 -3.64
CA HIS A 110 4.02 13.60 -4.76
C HIS A 110 5.52 13.31 -4.60
N ILE A 111 6.17 12.95 -5.71
CA ILE A 111 7.63 12.93 -5.79
C ILE A 111 8.11 14.35 -6.02
N ALA A 112 9.19 14.75 -5.32
CA ALA A 112 9.82 16.04 -5.52
C ALA A 112 10.12 16.26 -7.02
N PRO A 113 9.78 17.42 -7.62
CA PRO A 113 9.95 17.64 -9.06
C PRO A 113 11.37 17.35 -9.57
N ILE A 114 12.38 17.67 -8.76
CA ILE A 114 13.80 17.40 -9.04
C ILE A 114 14.13 15.91 -9.15
N ASP A 115 13.36 15.03 -8.50
CA ASP A 115 13.61 13.58 -8.45
C ASP A 115 12.69 12.76 -9.37
N GLN A 116 11.66 13.38 -9.98
CA GLN A 116 10.71 12.68 -10.85
C GLN A 116 11.41 11.99 -12.04
N HIS A 117 12.40 12.66 -12.63
CA HIS A 117 13.20 12.12 -13.74
C HIS A 117 14.00 10.86 -13.37
N LYS A 118 14.17 10.53 -12.08
CA LYS A 118 14.84 9.31 -11.63
C LYS A 118 13.91 8.10 -11.66
N THR A 119 12.59 8.33 -11.65
CA THR A 119 11.57 7.27 -11.65
C THR A 119 11.10 6.90 -13.05
N THR A 120 11.93 7.18 -14.04
CA THR A 120 11.61 7.00 -15.44
C THR A 120 11.67 5.54 -15.82
N PHE A 121 10.69 5.11 -16.59
CA PHE A 121 10.61 3.76 -17.07
C PHE A 121 10.25 3.69 -18.54
N THR A 122 10.82 2.70 -19.20
CA THR A 122 10.62 2.44 -20.62
C THR A 122 9.53 1.39 -20.81
N CYS A 123 8.48 1.78 -21.51
CA CYS A 123 7.43 0.90 -22.05
C CYS A 123 7.73 0.71 -23.55
N PRO A 124 7.30 -0.40 -24.21
CA PRO A 124 7.57 -0.63 -25.63
C PRO A 124 7.17 0.52 -26.58
N PHE A 125 6.27 1.41 -26.14
CA PHE A 125 5.74 2.51 -26.95
C PHE A 125 6.31 3.88 -26.59
N SER A 126 6.88 4.07 -25.38
CA SER A 126 7.41 5.36 -24.91
C SER A 126 8.08 5.22 -23.54
N THR A 127 8.88 6.21 -23.17
CA THR A 127 9.33 6.43 -21.79
C THR A 127 8.35 7.29 -21.02
N PHE A 128 8.14 6.96 -19.75
CA PHE A 128 7.26 7.69 -18.83
C PHE A 128 7.93 7.88 -17.47
N ALA A 129 7.54 8.91 -16.72
CA ALA A 129 7.97 9.19 -15.36
C ALA A 129 6.77 9.28 -14.41
N TYR A 130 6.96 8.88 -13.16
CA TYR A 130 5.93 9.04 -12.14
C TYR A 130 6.01 10.42 -11.47
N THR A 131 4.85 11.06 -11.30
CA THR A 131 4.68 12.30 -10.52
C THR A 131 4.33 12.04 -9.05
N TRP A 132 3.88 10.83 -8.74
CA TRP A 132 3.48 10.34 -7.42
C TRP A 132 4.33 9.13 -7.03
N MET A 133 4.47 8.85 -5.74
CA MET A 133 5.23 7.67 -5.30
C MET A 133 4.61 6.40 -5.87
N SER A 134 5.47 5.59 -6.50
CA SER A 134 5.10 4.30 -7.07
C SER A 134 5.60 3.15 -6.20
N PHE A 135 4.99 2.00 -6.40
CA PHE A 135 5.43 0.77 -5.76
C PHE A 135 6.83 0.38 -6.24
N GLY A 136 7.65 -0.07 -5.29
CA GLY A 136 8.98 -0.64 -5.58
C GLY A 136 10.15 0.31 -5.33
N LEU A 137 9.94 1.59 -5.01
CA LEU A 137 11.02 2.47 -4.54
C LEU A 137 11.37 2.15 -3.07
N CYS A 138 12.66 2.18 -2.73
CA CYS A 138 13.15 1.76 -1.41
C CYS A 138 12.71 2.65 -0.24
N ASN A 139 12.42 3.93 -0.48
CA ASN A 139 12.08 4.92 0.56
C ASN A 139 10.57 5.22 0.64
N THR A 140 9.74 4.50 -0.12
CA THR A 140 8.29 4.77 -0.19
C THR A 140 7.62 4.61 1.16
N SER A 141 7.83 3.49 1.86
CA SER A 141 7.20 3.24 3.16
C SER A 141 7.64 4.22 4.23
N SER A 142 8.94 4.56 4.28
CA SER A 142 9.47 5.57 5.22
C SER A 142 8.84 6.94 5.00
N THR A 143 8.76 7.38 3.74
CA THR A 143 8.15 8.67 3.37
C THR A 143 6.66 8.69 3.68
N PHE A 144 5.96 7.61 3.35
CA PHE A 144 4.53 7.47 3.64
C PHE A 144 4.25 7.52 5.13
N GLN A 145 5.03 6.79 5.92
CA GLN A 145 4.85 6.79 7.36
C GLN A 145 5.12 8.17 7.99
N ARG A 146 6.17 8.88 7.55
CA ARG A 146 6.39 10.28 7.97
C ARG A 146 5.21 11.18 7.62
N CYS A 147 4.68 11.05 6.40
CA CYS A 147 3.52 11.80 5.95
C CYS A 147 2.30 11.52 6.84
N MET A 148 2.03 10.25 7.13
CA MET A 148 0.90 9.86 7.97
C MET A 148 1.07 10.33 9.42
N ILE A 149 2.27 10.23 9.99
CA ILE A 149 2.57 10.75 11.33
C ILE A 149 2.35 12.25 11.39
N ASN A 150 2.82 12.99 10.39
CA ASN A 150 2.68 14.45 10.37
C ASN A 150 1.22 14.90 10.18
N ASN A 151 0.43 14.21 9.35
CA ASN A 151 -0.96 14.59 9.09
C ASN A 151 -1.93 14.13 10.19
N PHE A 152 -1.65 13.00 10.86
CA PHE A 152 -2.57 12.37 11.81
C PHE A 152 -1.98 12.31 13.23
N LEU A 153 -1.00 13.14 13.57
CA LEU A 153 -0.29 13.10 14.86
C LEU A 153 -1.26 13.08 16.05
N ASP A 154 -2.33 13.87 15.98
CA ASP A 154 -3.34 13.97 17.03
C ASP A 154 -4.21 12.72 17.13
N LEU A 155 -4.52 12.09 15.99
CA LEU A 155 -5.34 10.88 15.91
C LEU A 155 -4.54 9.60 16.23
N LEU A 156 -3.24 9.60 15.95
CA LEU A 156 -2.33 8.47 16.21
C LEU A 156 -2.12 8.20 17.70
N LYS A 157 -2.25 9.22 18.53
CA LYS A 157 -2.10 9.06 19.98
C LYS A 157 -3.26 8.26 20.59
N ASP A 158 -4.45 8.34 20.00
CA ASP A 158 -5.68 7.91 20.66
C ASP A 158 -6.47 6.83 19.92
N CYS A 159 -6.53 6.90 18.58
CA CYS A 159 -7.55 6.19 17.81
C CYS A 159 -7.04 5.50 16.54
N MET A 160 -5.78 5.70 16.13
CA MET A 160 -5.28 5.17 14.87
C MET A 160 -3.84 4.67 15.01
N GLU A 161 -3.53 3.56 14.37
CA GLU A 161 -2.16 3.11 14.16
C GLU A 161 -1.91 2.94 12.66
N VAL A 162 -0.70 3.31 12.24
CA VAL A 162 -0.25 3.18 10.85
C VAL A 162 0.83 2.11 10.83
N PHE A 163 0.64 1.10 9.99
CA PHE A 163 1.63 0.06 9.76
C PHE A 163 1.90 -0.09 8.27
N MET A 164 3.07 0.35 7.81
CA MET A 164 3.49 0.31 6.40
C MET A 164 2.44 0.93 5.47
N ASP A 165 1.59 0.09 4.88
CA ASP A 165 0.54 0.42 3.92
C ASP A 165 -0.86 0.44 4.53
N ASP A 166 -1.06 -0.14 5.71
CA ASP A 166 -2.36 -0.35 6.31
C ASP A 166 -2.57 0.58 7.51
N PHE A 167 -3.81 1.01 7.68
CA PHE A 167 -4.24 1.76 8.86
C PHE A 167 -5.13 0.88 9.71
N THR A 168 -4.94 0.97 11.02
CA THR A 168 -5.82 0.35 11.98
C THR A 168 -6.46 1.41 12.84
N ALA A 169 -7.77 1.59 12.68
CA ALA A 169 -8.55 2.44 13.57
C ALA A 169 -8.95 1.63 14.81
N LYS A 170 -8.75 2.21 15.99
CA LYS A 170 -9.08 1.63 17.30
C LYS A 170 -10.27 2.41 17.86
N LEU A 171 -11.29 1.71 18.37
CA LEU A 171 -12.36 2.37 19.11
C LEU A 171 -11.98 2.48 20.58
N ARG A 172 -12.15 3.69 21.16
CA ARG A 172 -12.15 3.88 22.62
C ARG A 172 -13.46 3.31 23.16
N THR A 173 -13.39 2.19 23.87
CA THR A 173 -14.50 1.75 24.73
C THR A 173 -14.39 2.49 26.06
N SER A 174 -14.93 3.71 26.11
CA SER A 174 -15.32 4.32 27.39
C SER A 174 -16.76 3.90 27.67
N GLN A 175 -16.95 2.64 28.06
CA GLN A 175 -18.00 2.10 28.96
C GLN A 175 -17.98 0.55 28.83
N PRO A 176 -18.01 -0.20 29.94
CA PRO A 176 -18.17 -1.64 29.89
C PRO A 176 -19.53 -1.97 29.28
N ILE A 177 -19.55 -2.87 28.29
CA ILE A 177 -20.79 -3.46 27.79
C ILE A 177 -21.37 -4.23 28.98
N LYS A 178 -22.31 -3.63 29.72
CA LYS A 178 -23.16 -4.38 30.64
C LYS A 178 -23.91 -5.38 29.78
N SER A 179 -23.68 -6.66 30.04
CA SER A 179 -24.42 -7.77 29.47
C SER A 179 -25.92 -7.45 29.51
N ILE A 180 -26.54 -7.28 28.35
CA ILE A 180 -27.98 -7.44 28.25
C ILE A 180 -28.20 -8.94 28.30
N SER A 181 -28.51 -9.42 29.51
CA SER A 181 -29.12 -10.73 29.71
C SER A 181 -30.46 -10.73 28.99
N ALA A 182 -30.62 -11.62 28.01
CA ALA A 182 -31.93 -12.07 27.56
C ALA A 182 -32.46 -13.11 28.56
#